data_AF-A0A933PGE8-F1
#
_entry.id   AF-A0A933PGE8-F1
#
_cell.length_a   1.000
_cell.length_b   1.000
_cell.length_c   1.000
_cell.angle_alpha   90.00
_cell.angle_beta   90.00
_cell.angle_gamma   90.00
#
_symmetry.space_group_name_H-M   'P 1'
#
loop_
_entity.id
_entity.type
_entity.pdbx_description
1 polymer ?
#
loop_
_entity_poly.entity_id
_entity_poly.type
_entity_poly.pdbx_seq_one_letter_code
_entity_poly.pdbx_strand_id
1 'polypeptide(L)'
;MALAAVVTAVGVQQMAMNAGAPADWAVRIDSHSWWSVPLFVAATLPLLWRRRNLFVVLAVTAAALAVHVLVFGWMVRCTAGLVLTAALAYSAGRLLGGRSRLVGLAAVVGAQVLVLVEDSAAGLEILWVAAVISAACWGAGWWLERRTPSRASDAVPSRVGAGV
;
A
#
# COMPACT_ATOMS: atom_id res chain seq x y z
N MET A 1 0.98 4.85 -12.95
CA MET A 1 1.51 5.86 -12.01
C MET A 1 0.46 6.40 -11.05
N ALA A 2 -0.73 6.82 -11.51
CA ALA A 2 -1.83 7.36 -10.68
C ALA A 2 -1.95 6.82 -9.23
N LEU A 3 -2.06 5.49 -9.03
CA LEU A 3 -2.12 4.88 -7.68
C LEU A 3 -1.02 5.37 -6.73
N ALA A 4 0.24 5.40 -7.18
CA ALA A 4 1.36 5.83 -6.35
C ALA A 4 1.30 7.34 -6.09
N ALA A 5 0.91 8.14 -7.09
CA ALA A 5 0.73 9.58 -6.91
C ALA A 5 -0.37 9.92 -5.89
N VAL A 6 -1.51 9.22 -5.94
CA VAL A 6 -2.61 9.39 -4.96
C VAL A 6 -2.18 9.00 -3.55
N VAL A 7 -1.54 7.84 -3.38
CA VAL A 7 -1.04 7.37 -2.07
C VAL A 7 -0.02 8.36 -1.50
N THR A 8 0.92 8.85 -2.32
CA THR A 8 1.89 9.87 -1.91
C THR A 8 1.22 11.19 -1.55
N ALA A 9 0.28 11.69 -2.35
CA ALA A 9 -0.39 12.96 -2.09
C ALA A 9 -1.19 12.93 -0.77
N VAL A 10 -1.97 11.88 -0.51
CA VAL A 10 -2.71 11.72 0.75
C VAL A 10 -1.75 11.63 1.94
N GLY A 11 -0.65 10.89 1.81
CA GLY A 11 0.34 10.79 2.89
C GLY A 11 1.10 12.09 3.15
N VAL A 12 1.50 12.82 2.11
CA VAL A 12 2.11 14.16 2.21
C VAL A 12 1.15 15.12 2.91
N GLN A 13 -0.13 15.13 2.53
CA GLN A 13 -1.16 15.94 3.20
C GLN A 13 -1.29 15.57 4.69
N GLN A 14 -1.35 14.28 5.02
CA GLN A 14 -1.43 13.80 6.41
C GLN A 14 -0.21 14.22 7.24
N MET A 15 1.00 14.06 6.70
CA MET A 15 2.23 14.45 7.40
C MET A 15 2.37 15.97 7.55
N ALA A 16 1.91 16.75 6.57
CA ALA A 16 1.84 18.21 6.69
C ALA A 16 0.85 18.66 7.77
N MET A 17 -0.29 17.96 7.94
CA MET A 17 -1.23 18.22 9.04
C MET A 17 -0.63 17.87 10.41
N ASN A 18 0.14 16.77 10.52
CA ASN A 18 0.87 16.44 11.75
C ASN A 18 1.97 17.49 12.07
N ALA A 19 2.68 18.00 11.06
CA ALA A 19 3.70 19.03 11.26
C ALA A 19 3.11 20.41 11.64
N GLY A 20 1.93 20.76 11.10
CA GLY A 20 1.18 21.97 11.44
C GLY A 20 0.27 21.85 12.67
N ALA A 21 0.33 20.73 13.39
CA ALA A 21 -0.46 20.45 14.58
C ALA A 21 -0.25 21.50 15.70
N PRO A 22 -1.32 22.08 16.28
CA PRO A 22 -1.20 22.87 17.50
C PRO A 22 -0.95 21.95 18.72
N ALA A 23 -0.34 22.50 19.76
CA ALA A 23 0.12 21.73 20.93
C ALA A 23 -1.00 21.22 21.85
N ASP A 24 -2.22 21.76 21.72
CA ASP A 24 -3.43 21.42 22.48
C ASP A 24 -4.38 20.46 21.73
N TRP A 25 -3.92 19.84 20.64
CA TRP A 25 -4.74 18.90 19.86
C TRP A 25 -5.16 17.70 20.73
N ALA A 26 -6.45 17.38 20.70
CA ALA A 26 -7.08 16.21 21.33
C ALA A 26 -6.50 14.81 20.99
N VAL A 27 -5.51 14.70 20.08
CA VAL A 27 -4.77 13.46 19.80
C VAL A 27 -3.28 13.70 19.96
N ARG A 28 -2.59 12.75 20.60
CA ARG A 28 -1.16 12.84 20.92
C ARG A 28 -0.32 12.88 19.64
N ILE A 29 0.53 13.89 19.49
CA ILE A 29 1.51 13.99 18.41
C ILE A 29 2.88 14.25 19.04
N ASP A 30 3.78 13.28 18.96
CA ASP A 30 5.12 13.34 19.56
C ASP A 30 6.13 14.09 18.67
N SER A 31 5.82 14.28 17.38
CA SER A 31 6.73 14.90 16.42
C SER A 31 6.03 15.80 15.41
N HIS A 32 6.36 17.09 15.47
CA HIS A 32 5.92 18.14 14.53
C HIS A 32 6.93 18.35 13.38
N SER A 33 7.87 17.40 13.19
CA SER A 33 8.97 17.57 12.25
C SER A 33 8.53 17.41 10.79
N TRP A 34 8.83 18.42 9.97
CA TRP A 34 8.62 18.39 8.52
C TRP A 34 9.40 17.29 7.80
N TRP A 35 10.39 16.66 8.45
CA TRP A 35 11.08 15.47 7.94
C TRP A 35 10.17 14.24 7.77
N SER A 36 9.01 14.21 8.42
CA SER A 36 8.00 13.17 8.24
C SER A 36 7.48 13.08 6.81
N VAL A 37 7.40 14.22 6.10
CA VAL A 37 6.93 14.32 4.71
C VAL A 37 7.85 13.60 3.71
N PRO A 38 9.15 13.97 3.54
CA PRO A 38 10.04 13.29 2.61
C PRO A 38 10.30 11.82 2.98
N LEU A 39 10.27 11.46 4.27
CA LEU A 39 10.42 10.07 4.69
C LEU A 39 9.18 9.23 4.30
N PHE A 40 7.97 9.80 4.37
CA PHE A 40 6.78 9.15 3.81
C PHE A 40 6.83 9.03 2.28
N VAL A 41 7.30 10.07 1.57
CA VAL A 41 7.50 9.99 0.10
C VAL A 41 8.48 8.86 -0.26
N ALA A 42 9.55 8.69 0.50
CA ALA A 42 10.48 7.58 0.31
C ALA A 42 9.80 6.20 0.51
N ALA A 43 8.87 6.08 1.47
CA ALA A 43 8.10 4.86 1.72
C ALA A 43 7.13 4.48 0.58
N THR A 44 6.70 5.46 -0.25
CA THR A 44 5.81 5.23 -1.39
C THR A 44 6.52 5.02 -2.73
N LEU A 45 7.79 5.45 -2.89
CA LEU A 45 8.60 5.18 -4.09
C LEU A 45 8.59 3.70 -4.54
N PRO A 46 8.66 2.68 -3.64
CA PRO A 46 8.53 1.28 -4.01
C PRO A 46 7.29 0.94 -4.85
N LEU A 47 6.15 1.63 -4.67
CA LEU A 47 4.93 1.40 -5.46
C LEU A 47 5.13 1.61 -6.97
N LEU A 48 6.16 2.36 -7.39
CA LEU A 48 6.51 2.53 -8.80
C LEU A 48 7.05 1.22 -9.42
N TRP A 49 7.83 0.44 -8.65
CA TRP A 49 8.43 -0.83 -9.08
C TRP A 49 7.55 -2.06 -8.84
N ARG A 50 6.33 -1.90 -8.32
CA ARG A 50 5.42 -3.00 -7.94
C ARG A 50 5.13 -4.04 -9.03
N ARG A 51 5.25 -3.66 -10.31
CA ARG A 51 5.09 -4.57 -11.46
C ARG A 51 6.30 -5.51 -11.68
N ARG A 52 7.46 -5.22 -11.09
CA ARG A 52 8.71 -5.97 -11.29
C ARG A 52 8.93 -7.02 -10.22
N ASN A 53 8.73 -6.65 -8.95
CA ASN A 53 8.72 -7.58 -7.82
C ASN A 53 7.91 -7.00 -6.66
N LEU A 54 6.70 -7.53 -6.42
CA LEU A 54 5.83 -7.01 -5.36
C LEU A 54 6.31 -7.40 -3.94
N PHE A 55 7.01 -8.52 -3.78
CA PHE A 55 7.54 -8.91 -2.46
C PHE A 55 8.60 -7.93 -1.96
N VAL A 56 9.50 -7.48 -2.84
CA VAL A 56 10.47 -6.42 -2.52
C VAL A 56 9.73 -5.12 -2.15
N VAL A 57 8.66 -4.76 -2.87
CA VAL A 57 7.87 -3.55 -2.56
C VAL A 57 7.19 -3.65 -1.20
N LEU A 58 6.56 -4.80 -0.88
CA LEU A 58 5.95 -5.04 0.44
C LEU A 58 7.00 -4.95 1.55
N ALA A 59 8.16 -5.58 1.38
CA ALA A 59 9.24 -5.57 2.37
C ALA A 59 9.84 -4.17 2.59
N VAL A 60 10.16 -3.44 1.51
CA VAL A 60 10.74 -2.09 1.61
C VAL A 60 9.74 -1.10 2.18
N THR A 61 8.47 -1.14 1.77
CA THR A 61 7.44 -0.27 2.36
C THR A 61 7.17 -0.60 3.82
N ALA A 62 7.14 -1.88 4.22
CA ALA A 62 7.02 -2.26 5.63
C ALA A 62 8.22 -1.79 6.46
N ALA A 63 9.45 -1.94 5.96
CA ALA A 63 10.65 -1.43 6.63
C ALA A 63 10.64 0.11 6.75
N ALA A 64 10.25 0.82 5.69
CA ALA A 64 10.14 2.28 5.72
C ALA A 64 9.06 2.77 6.71
N LEU A 65 7.92 2.07 6.80
CA LEU A 65 6.91 2.33 7.83
C LEU A 65 7.44 2.07 9.24
N ALA A 66 8.21 1.00 9.46
CA ALA A 66 8.79 0.70 10.77
C ALA A 66 9.78 1.79 11.22
N VAL A 67 10.63 2.27 10.29
CA VAL A 67 11.48 3.44 10.54
C VAL A 67 10.65 4.69 10.84
N HIS A 68 9.54 4.92 10.12
CA HIS A 68 8.63 6.07 10.36
C HIS A 68 7.88 5.99 11.70
N VAL A 69 7.65 4.78 12.22
CA VAL A 69 7.17 4.58 13.61
C VAL A 69 8.29 4.96 14.57
N LEU A 70 9.42 4.25 14.52
CA LEU A 70 10.55 4.41 15.46
C LEU A 70 11.15 5.82 15.52
N VAL A 71 11.17 6.57 14.40
CA VAL A 71 11.78 7.92 14.33
C VAL A 71 10.84 9.02 14.84
N PHE A 72 9.52 8.84 14.74
CA PHE A 72 8.55 9.92 14.98
C PHE A 72 7.52 9.62 16.10
N GLY A 73 7.53 8.42 16.69
CA GLY A 73 6.69 8.09 17.85
C GLY A 73 5.20 8.16 17.56
N TRP A 74 4.40 8.65 18.49
CA TRP A 74 2.94 8.75 18.33
C TRP A 74 2.54 9.85 17.34
N MET A 75 1.78 9.50 16.29
CA MET A 75 1.23 10.43 15.29
C MET A 75 -0.04 9.88 14.66
N VAL A 76 -0.83 10.76 14.02
CA VAL A 76 -1.97 10.35 13.19
C VAL A 76 -1.49 9.85 11.83
N ARG A 77 -1.54 8.54 11.61
CA ARG A 77 -1.08 7.83 10.40
C ARG A 77 -2.21 7.10 9.67
N CYS A 78 -3.33 6.84 10.33
CA CYS A 78 -4.41 5.94 9.91
C CYS A 78 -4.87 6.19 8.47
N THR A 79 -5.15 7.43 8.08
CA THR A 79 -5.55 7.82 6.71
C THR A 79 -4.50 7.42 5.67
N ALA A 80 -3.24 7.79 5.90
CA ALA A 80 -2.13 7.53 4.97
C ALA A 80 -1.82 6.03 4.88
N GLY A 81 -1.84 5.33 6.01
CA GLY A 81 -1.63 3.89 6.10
C GLY A 81 -2.77 3.07 5.50
N LEU A 82 -4.03 3.48 5.67
CA LEU A 82 -5.21 2.86 5.03
C LEU A 82 -5.11 2.94 3.51
N VAL A 83 -4.84 4.14 2.96
CA VAL A 83 -4.71 4.34 1.51
C VAL A 83 -3.51 3.58 0.94
N LEU A 84 -2.38 3.55 1.65
CA LEU A 84 -1.20 2.77 1.28
C LEU A 84 -1.46 1.26 1.32
N THR A 85 -2.04 0.75 2.40
CA THR A 85 -2.30 -0.69 2.57
C THR A 85 -3.38 -1.19 1.62
N ALA A 86 -4.45 -0.42 1.36
CA ALA A 86 -5.43 -0.72 0.31
C ALA A 86 -4.80 -0.79 -1.10
N ALA A 87 -3.88 0.14 -1.42
CA ALA A 87 -3.14 0.14 -2.68
C ALA A 87 -2.21 -1.08 -2.83
N LEU A 88 -1.57 -1.51 -1.74
CA LEU A 88 -0.76 -2.74 -1.69
C LEU A 88 -1.64 -4.00 -1.76
N ALA A 89 -2.76 -4.05 -1.07
CA ALA A 89 -3.72 -5.15 -1.08
C ALA A 89 -4.26 -5.41 -2.49
N TYR A 90 -4.72 -4.35 -3.16
CA TYR A 90 -5.12 -4.38 -4.57
C TYR A 90 -4.00 -4.91 -5.47
N SER A 91 -2.77 -4.41 -5.26
CA SER A 91 -1.61 -4.83 -6.03
C SER A 91 -1.25 -6.30 -5.79
N ALA A 92 -1.41 -6.81 -4.56
CA ALA A 92 -1.18 -8.21 -4.21
C ALA A 92 -2.24 -9.12 -4.83
N GLY A 93 -3.53 -8.76 -4.71
CA GLY A 93 -4.62 -9.51 -5.32
C GLY A 93 -4.47 -9.63 -6.84
N ARG A 94 -4.04 -8.54 -7.50
CA ARG A 94 -3.85 -8.47 -8.95
C ARG A 94 -2.59 -9.16 -9.45
N LEU A 95 -1.42 -8.85 -8.87
CA LEU A 95 -0.12 -9.20 -9.45
C LEU A 95 0.46 -10.53 -8.94
N LEU A 96 -0.05 -11.10 -7.84
CA LEU A 96 0.43 -12.38 -7.31
C LEU A 96 -0.49 -13.53 -7.71
N GLY A 97 0.11 -14.68 -8.03
CA GLY A 97 -0.58 -15.95 -8.30
C GLY A 97 -0.64 -16.89 -7.09
N GLY A 98 -1.52 -17.91 -7.18
CA GLY A 98 -1.55 -19.05 -6.25
C GLY A 98 -1.50 -18.69 -4.75
N ARG A 99 -0.71 -19.46 -3.99
CA ARG A 99 -0.50 -19.28 -2.53
C ARG A 99 0.18 -17.94 -2.20
N SER A 100 1.06 -17.45 -3.08
CA SER A 100 1.75 -16.16 -2.93
C SER A 100 0.78 -15.00 -2.77
N ARG A 101 -0.41 -15.07 -3.39
CA ARG A 101 -1.47 -14.05 -3.24
C ARG A 101 -1.98 -13.91 -1.81
N LEU A 102 -2.07 -15.00 -1.05
CA LEU A 102 -2.45 -15.00 0.36
C LEU A 102 -1.31 -14.49 1.25
N VAL A 103 -0.06 -14.86 0.94
CA VAL A 103 1.13 -14.31 1.62
C VAL A 103 1.20 -12.79 1.45
N GLY A 104 0.90 -12.27 0.25
CA GLY A 104 0.79 -10.83 0.01
C GLY A 104 -0.30 -10.15 0.83
N LEU A 105 -1.46 -10.78 1.01
CA LEU A 105 -2.52 -10.25 1.89
C LEU A 105 -2.09 -10.23 3.36
N ALA A 106 -1.49 -11.32 3.85
CA ALA A 106 -0.97 -11.41 5.21
C ALA A 106 0.12 -10.35 5.49
N ALA A 107 1.03 -10.11 4.53
CA ALA A 107 2.03 -9.05 4.62
C ALA A 107 1.41 -7.64 4.69
N VAL A 108 0.30 -7.40 3.96
CA VAL A 108 -0.44 -6.13 4.05
C VAL A 108 -1.11 -5.96 5.41
N VAL A 109 -1.72 -7.01 5.97
CA VAL A 109 -2.27 -6.97 7.34
C VAL A 109 -1.17 -6.71 8.37
N GLY A 110 0.02 -7.30 8.21
CA GLY A 110 1.19 -6.98 9.03
C GLY A 110 1.60 -5.50 8.96
N ALA A 111 1.56 -4.91 7.76
CA ALA A 111 1.81 -3.48 7.59
C ALA A 111 0.70 -2.60 8.20
N GLN A 112 -0.55 -3.07 8.28
CA GLN A 112 -1.63 -2.38 8.99
C GLN A 112 -1.40 -2.38 10.50
N VAL A 113 -1.03 -3.52 11.09
CA VAL A 113 -0.66 -3.61 12.52
C VAL A 113 0.47 -2.62 12.84
N LEU A 114 1.50 -2.59 12.00
CA LEU A 114 2.65 -1.69 12.16
C LEU A 114 2.26 -0.20 12.15
N VAL A 115 1.34 0.21 11.28
CA VAL A 115 0.81 1.58 11.24
C VAL A 115 0.00 1.90 12.51
N LEU A 116 -0.85 0.96 12.93
CA LEU A 116 -1.85 1.18 13.98
C LEU A 116 -1.31 1.04 15.41
N VAL A 117 -0.12 0.48 15.60
CA VAL A 117 0.48 0.25 16.93
C VAL A 117 0.83 1.55 17.67
N GLU A 118 1.22 2.60 16.93
CA GLU A 118 1.49 3.96 17.44
C GLU A 118 0.63 5.00 16.70
N ASP A 119 -0.59 4.62 16.31
CA ASP A 119 -1.55 5.56 15.74
C ASP A 119 -2.41 6.20 16.84
N SER A 120 -2.25 7.51 17.01
CA SER A 120 -2.88 8.28 18.08
C SER A 120 -4.37 8.55 17.89
N ALA A 121 -4.96 8.23 16.73
CA ALA A 121 -6.35 8.56 16.41
C ALA A 121 -7.27 7.34 16.32
N ALA A 122 -6.74 6.17 15.95
CA ALA A 122 -7.54 4.97 15.70
C ALA A 122 -7.05 3.71 16.43
N GLY A 123 -5.75 3.63 16.75
CA GLY A 123 -5.15 2.48 17.45
C GLY A 123 -5.40 1.12 16.78
N LEU A 124 -5.18 0.03 17.51
CA LEU A 124 -5.40 -1.33 17.01
C LEU A 124 -6.88 -1.73 16.88
N GLU A 125 -7.82 -1.00 17.49
CA GLU A 125 -9.23 -1.36 17.44
C GLU A 125 -9.83 -1.25 16.03
N ILE A 126 -9.30 -0.35 15.19
CA ILE A 126 -9.74 -0.21 13.79
C ILE A 126 -9.16 -1.29 12.86
N LEU A 127 -8.27 -2.16 13.35
CA LEU A 127 -7.56 -3.14 12.52
C LEU A 127 -8.53 -4.07 11.76
N TRP A 128 -9.67 -4.45 12.34
CA TRP A 128 -10.65 -5.29 11.66
C TRP A 128 -11.29 -4.57 10.45
N VAL A 129 -11.59 -3.27 10.58
CA VAL A 129 -12.10 -2.43 9.48
C VAL A 129 -11.05 -2.33 8.39
N ALA A 130 -9.80 -2.04 8.76
CA ALA A 130 -8.68 -1.93 7.84
C ALA A 130 -8.43 -3.26 7.10
N ALA A 131 -8.53 -4.39 7.79
CA ALA A 131 -8.39 -5.73 7.21
C ALA A 131 -9.52 -6.06 6.23
N VAL A 132 -10.78 -5.72 6.54
CA VAL A 132 -11.94 -5.87 5.64
C VAL A 132 -11.77 -5.03 4.38
N ILE A 133 -11.35 -3.76 4.50
CA ILE A 133 -11.06 -2.89 3.35
C ILE A 133 -9.95 -3.49 2.49
N SER A 134 -8.84 -3.94 3.09
CA SER A 134 -7.75 -4.61 2.37
C SER A 134 -8.21 -5.89 1.67
N ALA A 135 -9.03 -6.72 2.32
CA ALA A 135 -9.60 -7.93 1.71
C ALA A 135 -10.49 -7.60 0.51
N ALA A 136 -11.31 -6.55 0.58
CA ALA A 136 -12.13 -6.08 -0.53
C ALA A 136 -11.29 -5.55 -1.70
N CYS A 137 -10.28 -4.70 -1.43
CA CYS A 137 -9.35 -4.20 -2.44
C CYS A 137 -8.54 -5.32 -3.11
N TRP A 138 -8.08 -6.30 -2.33
CA TRP A 138 -7.41 -7.51 -2.80
C TRP A 138 -8.32 -8.36 -3.68
N GLY A 139 -9.58 -8.57 -3.27
CA GLY A 139 -10.58 -9.29 -4.05
C GLY A 139 -10.88 -8.60 -5.39
N ALA A 140 -10.99 -7.28 -5.40
CA ALA A 140 -11.16 -6.49 -6.63
C ALA A 140 -9.95 -6.62 -7.57
N GLY A 141 -8.72 -6.59 -7.03
CA GLY A 141 -7.49 -6.82 -7.81
C GLY A 141 -7.46 -8.21 -8.45
N TRP A 142 -7.79 -9.25 -7.68
CA TRP A 142 -7.89 -10.64 -8.13
C TRP A 142 -8.96 -10.85 -9.22
N TRP A 143 -10.12 -10.24 -9.05
CA TRP A 143 -11.24 -10.32 -10.00
C TRP A 143 -10.92 -9.62 -11.32
N LEU A 144 -10.24 -8.47 -11.28
CA LEU A 144 -9.74 -7.78 -12.48
C LEU A 144 -8.68 -8.57 -13.23
N GLU A 145 -7.79 -9.26 -12.53
CA GLU A 145 -6.80 -10.14 -13.17
C GLU A 145 -7.51 -11.31 -13.89
N ARG A 146 -8.45 -11.98 -13.23
CA ARG A 146 -9.28 -13.05 -13.82
C ARG A 146 -10.10 -12.59 -15.03
N ARG A 147 -10.50 -11.32 -15.08
CA ARG A 147 -11.28 -10.72 -16.17
C ARG A 147 -10.44 -10.19 -17.33
N THR A 148 -9.11 -10.18 -17.21
CA THR A 148 -8.23 -9.77 -18.32
C THR A 148 -8.03 -10.99 -19.23
N PRO A 149 -8.63 -11.05 -20.43
CA PRO A 149 -8.43 -12.18 -21.31
C PRO A 149 -6.97 -12.18 -21.76
N SER A 150 -6.33 -13.35 -21.73
CA SER A 150 -5.00 -13.51 -22.31
C SER A 150 -5.07 -13.26 -23.82
N ARG A 151 -4.68 -12.06 -24.27
CA ARG A 151 -4.50 -11.71 -25.69
C ARG A 151 -3.51 -12.62 -26.45
N ALA A 152 -2.89 -13.57 -25.77
CA ALA A 152 -2.07 -14.63 -26.34
C ALA A 152 -2.85 -15.59 -27.26
N SER A 153 -4.19 -15.66 -27.16
CA SER A 153 -5.00 -16.56 -28.00
C SER A 153 -5.40 -16.00 -29.37
N ASP A 154 -5.25 -14.69 -29.60
CA ASP A 154 -5.61 -14.04 -30.88
C ASP A 154 -4.42 -13.89 -31.84
N ALA A 155 -3.21 -14.25 -31.39
CA ALA A 155 -1.99 -14.19 -32.18
C ALA A 155 -1.63 -15.56 -32.78
N VAL A 156 -1.80 -15.66 -34.10
CA VAL A 156 -1.52 -16.78 -35.02
C VAL A 156 -2.69 -17.76 -35.27
N PRO A 157 -3.67 -17.35 -36.10
CA PRO A 157 -4.33 -18.26 -37.03
C PRO A 157 -3.30 -18.93 -37.95
N SER A 158 -3.40 -20.24 -38.09
CA SER A 158 -2.58 -21.05 -39.02
C SER A 158 -3.02 -20.89 -40.48
N ARG A 159 -2.18 -21.39 -41.41
CA ARG A 159 -2.31 -21.36 -42.90
C ARG A 159 -1.87 -20.01 -43.51
N VAL A 160 -1.23 -19.88 -44.68
CA VAL A 160 -0.86 -20.76 -45.83
C VAL A 160 0.60 -20.41 -46.22
N GLY A 161 1.46 -21.25 -46.80
CA GLY A 161 1.37 -22.68 -47.16
C GLY A 161 1.87 -23.01 -48.59
N ALA A 162 2.53 -24.17 -48.77
CA ALA A 162 2.90 -24.83 -50.04
C ALA A 162 3.85 -24.09 -51.03
N GLY A 163 5.01 -24.73 -51.31
CA GLY A 163 6.08 -24.26 -52.20
C GLY A 163 7.36 -23.96 -51.42
N VAL A 164 8.55 -24.45 -51.79
CA VAL A 164 9.01 -25.13 -53.03
C VAL A 164 9.77 -26.40 -52.67
#